data_AF-A0A0P9E9F9-F1
#
_entry.id   AF-A0A0P9E9F9-F1
#
_cell.length_a   1.000
_cell.length_b   1.000
_cell.length_c   1.000
_cell.angle_alpha   90.00
_cell.angle_beta   90.00
_cell.angle_gamma   90.00
#
_symmetry.space_group_name_H-M   'P 1'
#
loop_
_entity.id
_entity.type
_entity.pdbx_description
1 polymer ?
#
loop_
_entity_poly.entity_id
_entity_poly.type
_entity_poly.pdbx_seq_one_letter_code
_entity_poly.pdbx_strand_id
1 'polypeptide(L)' 'MEKAELIRNIALDYDPKGDVLCISFGKPQEADDSDITEEGVIIRLKEGKIVGLTILNASKRYS' A
#
# COMPACT_ATOMS: atom_id res chain seq x y z
N MET A 1 1.21 15.73 -14.97
CA MET A 1 2.58 15.34 -14.58
C MET A 1 2.57 14.48 -13.32
N GLU A 2 1.82 14.86 -12.27
CA GLU A 2 1.69 14.12 -11.00
C GLU A 2 1.29 12.64 -11.14
N LYS A 3 0.28 12.33 -11.99
CA LYS A 3 -0.18 10.94 -12.24
C LYS A 3 0.90 10.03 -12.87
N ALA A 4 1.80 10.60 -13.69
CA ALA A 4 2.84 9.84 -14.39
C ALA A 4 4.04 9.51 -13.48
N GLU A 5 4.32 10.34 -12.47
CA GLU A 5 5.34 10.05 -11.46
C GLU A 5 4.89 8.96 -10.48
N LEU A 6 3.60 8.91 -10.14
CA LEU A 6 3.06 7.88 -9.26
C LEU A 6 3.25 6.47 -9.87
N ILE A 7 3.00 6.33 -11.19
CA ILE A 7 3.17 5.07 -11.93
C ILE A 7 4.64 4.67 -12.06
N ARG A 8 5.57 5.64 -12.10
CA ARG A 8 7.00 5.37 -12.24
C ARG A 8 7.67 4.86 -10.96
N ASN A 9 7.07 5.11 -9.80
CA ASN A 9 7.64 4.77 -8.50
C ASN A 9 6.63 3.96 -7.66
N ILE A 10 6.33 2.74 -8.08
CA ILE A 10 5.56 1.78 -7.28
C ILE A 10 6.54 0.73 -6.77
N ALA A 11 6.65 0.60 -5.45
CA ALA A 11 7.42 -0.45 -4.81
C ALA A 11 6.46 -1.52 -4.26
N LEU A 12 6.79 -2.78 -4.51
CA LEU A 12 6.05 -3.95 -4.03
C LEU A 12 6.99 -4.78 -3.17
N ASP A 13 6.54 -5.14 -1.99
CA ASP A 13 7.26 -6.01 -1.06
C ASP A 13 6.29 -7.04 -0.49
N TYR A 14 6.55 -8.32 -0.76
CA TYR A 14 5.72 -9.42 -0.27
C TYR A 14 6.49 -10.21 0.78
N ASP A 15 5.90 -10.34 1.97
CA ASP A 15 6.37 -11.23 3.02
C ASP A 15 5.59 -12.56 2.96
N PRO A 16 6.21 -13.66 2.48
CA PRO A 16 5.56 -14.96 2.41
C PRO A 16 5.25 -15.57 3.78
N LYS A 17 5.97 -15.16 4.83
CA LYS A 17 5.77 -15.72 6.18
C LYS A 17 4.51 -15.16 6.82
N GLY A 18 4.27 -13.87 6.65
CA GLY A 18 3.07 -13.19 7.13
C GLY A 18 1.88 -13.24 6.16
N ASP A 19 2.10 -13.63 4.91
CA ASP A 19 1.15 -13.46 3.80
C ASP A 19 0.66 -12.01 3.67
N VAL A 20 1.62 -11.09 3.63
CA VAL A 20 1.39 -9.64 3.59
C VAL A 20 2.05 -9.04 2.35
N LEU A 21 1.29 -8.26 1.58
CA LEU A 21 1.81 -7.46 0.46
C LEU A 21 1.78 -5.97 0.81
N CYS A 22 2.95 -5.35 0.88
CA CYS A 22 3.12 -3.92 1.02
C CYS A 22 3.29 -3.26 -0.36
N ILE A 23 2.52 -2.20 -0.60
CA ILE A 23 2.58 -1.38 -1.79
C ILE A 23 2.90 0.04 -1.35
N SER A 24 3.93 0.66 -1.93
CA SER A 24 4.29 2.06 -1.67
C SER A 24 4.29 2.86 -2.96
N PHE A 25 3.78 4.09 -2.90
CA PHE A 25 3.66 4.98 -4.05
C PHE A 25 4.58 6.20 -3.91
N GLY A 26 5.27 6.55 -5.00
CA GLY A 26 6.16 7.71 -5.03
C GLY A 26 7.49 7.47 -4.31
N LYS A 27 8.05 8.55 -3.75
CA LYS A 27 9.30 8.49 -2.99
C LYS A 27 9.06 7.87 -1.60
N PRO A 28 10.09 7.29 -0.95
CA PRO A 28 10.01 6.87 0.44
C PRO A 28 9.55 8.02 1.32
N GLN A 29 8.47 7.80 2.07
CA GLN A 29 7.86 8.78 2.96
C GLN A 29 7.08 8.06 4.04
N GLU A 30 6.98 8.69 5.22
CA GLU A 30 6.16 8.18 6.32
C GLU A 30 4.71 8.60 6.14
N ALA A 31 3.80 7.71 6.52
CA ALA A 31 2.38 8.01 6.66
C ALA A 31 2.14 8.79 7.97
N ASP A 32 1.17 9.71 7.97
CA ASP A 32 0.70 10.37 9.19
C ASP A 32 -0.65 9.84 9.69
N ASP A 33 -1.34 9.05 8.85
CA ASP A 33 -2.63 8.46 9.18
C ASP A 33 -2.83 7.11 8.46
N SER A 34 -3.81 6.34 8.93
CA SER A 34 -4.19 5.09 8.30
C SER A 34 -5.66 4.72 8.52
N ASP A 35 -6.27 4.16 7.48
CA ASP A 35 -7.58 3.50 7.56
C ASP A 35 -7.44 2.00 7.34
N ILE A 36 -8.41 1.23 7.83
CA ILE A 36 -8.47 -0.22 7.64
C ILE A 36 -9.84 -0.58 7.06
N THR A 37 -9.84 -1.33 5.96
CA THR A 37 -11.07 -1.83 5.34
C THR A 37 -11.50 -3.16 5.98
N GLU A 38 -12.77 -3.53 5.81
CA GLU A 38 -13.31 -4.80 6.32
C GLU A 38 -12.61 -6.03 5.69
N GLU A 39 -12.07 -5.88 4.48
CA GLU A 39 -11.32 -6.92 3.77
C GLU A 39 -9.85 -7.02 4.22
N GLY A 40 -9.43 -6.23 5.22
CA GLY A 40 -8.06 -6.24 5.75
C GLY A 40 -7.06 -5.56 4.83
N VAL A 41 -7.46 -4.50 4.12
CA VAL A 41 -6.50 -3.54 3.51
C VAL A 41 -6.24 -2.43 4.51
N ILE A 42 -4.97 -2.21 4.83
CA ILE A 42 -4.54 -1.00 5.54
C ILE A 42 -4.15 0.04 4.49
N ILE A 43 -4.82 1.18 4.49
CA ILE A 43 -4.57 2.31 3.62
C ILE A 43 -3.68 3.29 4.38
N ARG A 44 -2.49 3.58 3.86
CA ARG A 44 -1.53 4.53 4.47
C ARG A 44 -1.68 5.89 3.82
N LEU A 45 -1.90 6.93 4.63
CA LEU A 45 -2.15 8.29 4.20
C LEU A 45 -1.04 9.24 4.64
N LYS A 46 -0.79 10.27 3.84
CA LYS A 46 0.05 11.42 4.18
C LYS A 46 -0.69 12.67 3.74
N GLU A 47 -1.04 13.56 4.67
CA GLU A 47 -1.78 14.80 4.38
C GLU A 47 -3.06 14.54 3.55
N GLY A 48 -3.78 13.44 3.87
CA GLY A 48 -5.00 13.03 3.17
C GLY A 48 -4.79 12.38 1.79
N LYS A 49 -3.55 12.14 1.36
CA LYS A 49 -3.23 11.43 0.11
C LYS A 49 -2.79 10.00 0.39
N ILE A 50 -3.22 9.05 -0.44
CA ILE A 50 -2.76 7.65 -0.34
C ILE A 50 -1.29 7.55 -0.76
N VAL A 51 -0.45 7.10 0.17
CA VAL A 51 1.00 6.88 -0.05
C VAL A 51 1.39 5.40 -0.04
N GLY A 52 0.48 4.51 0.38
CA GLY A 52 0.70 3.08 0.27
C GLY A 52 -0.47 2.23 0.75
N LEU A 53 -0.36 0.93 0.53
CA LEU A 53 -1.31 -0.08 0.98
C LEU A 53 -0.55 -1.22 1.67
N THR A 54 -1.17 -1.84 2.67
CA THR A 54 -0.74 -3.13 3.22
C THR A 54 -1.91 -4.09 3.11
N ILE A 55 -1.74 -5.15 2.33
CA ILE A 55 -2.75 -6.14 2.03
C ILE A 55 -2.46 -7.39 2.88
N LEU A 56 -3.35 -7.66 3.84
CA LEU A 56 -3.28 -8.87 4.66
C LEU A 56 -3.90 -10.06 3.91
N ASN A 57 -3.44 -11.27 4.21
CA ASN A 57 -3.85 -12.50 3.53
C ASN A 57 -3.78 -12.36 1.99
N ALA A 58 -2.69 -11.75 1.49
CA ALA A 58 -2.62 -11.32 0.09
C ALA A 58 -2.80 -12.49 -0.89
N SER A 59 -2.31 -13.68 -0.56
CA SER A 59 -2.47 -14.89 -1.37
C SER A 59 -3.93 -15.33 -1.56
N LYS A 60 -4.83 -14.95 -0.65
CA LYS A 60 -6.24 -15.40 -0.64
C LYS A 60 -7.18 -14.48 -1.43
N ARG A 61 -6.66 -13.40 -2.04
CA ARG A 61 -7.49 -12.40 -2.72
C ARG A 61 -7.87 -12.75 -4.16
N TYR A 62 -7.38 -13.87 -4.67
CA TYR A 62 -7.81 -14.46 -5.93
C TYR A 62 -8.66 -15.69 -5.65
N SER A 63 -9.95 -15.48 -5.36
CA SER A 63 -10.97 -16.54 -5.37
C SER A 63 -12.24 -16.01 -6.01
#